data_AF-A0A366KH73-F1
#
_entry.id   AF-A0A366KH73-F1
#
_cell.length_a   1.000
_cell.length_b   1.000
_cell.length_c   1.000
_cell.angle_alpha   90.00
_cell.angle_beta   90.00
_cell.angle_gamma   90.00
#
_symmetry.space_group_name_H-M   'P 1'
#
loop_
_entity.id
_entity.type
_entity.pdbx_description
1 polymer ?
#
loop_
_entity_poly.entity_id
_entity_poly.type
_entity_poly.pdbx_seq_one_letter_code
_entity_poly.pdbx_strand_id
1 'polypeptide(L)'
;MSEWYEGLTGEELSGKHVRVVTRDGALLEGRLDGRGQLVLTKAGESLWLFDRSDGGWRSRSFAQSVSLVWDERDWEQISLDDVRPGDSLVVSGALYEVATVGDGDASRRFLVAGGDAVVIADMVSCALRRKQQVPEEPGYYRDNDGELWKMRLYYGMPVWQPMLVTIGEVCHMNSEDEMYRLLPLIPVHFEDGPAKTSDNSNAKEGK
;
A
#
# COMPACT_ATOMS: atom_id res chain seq x y z
N MET A 1 17.76 7.58 -8.95
CA MET A 1 16.51 7.41 -8.20
C MET A 1 16.45 8.58 -7.25
N SER A 2 15.41 9.41 -7.33
CA SER A 2 15.20 10.50 -6.38
C SER A 2 14.71 9.93 -5.08
N GLU A 3 15.34 10.31 -3.98
CA GLU A 3 14.94 9.91 -2.64
C GLU A 3 13.57 10.52 -2.31
N TRP A 4 12.73 9.84 -1.52
CA TRP A 4 11.35 10.28 -1.25
C TRP A 4 11.24 11.64 -0.54
N TYR A 5 12.31 12.07 0.12
CA TYR A 5 12.42 13.35 0.82
C TYR A 5 12.96 14.48 -0.06
N GLU A 6 13.41 14.19 -1.29
CA GLU A 6 13.87 15.22 -2.21
C GLU A 6 12.70 16.14 -2.59
N GLY A 7 12.87 17.44 -2.34
CA GLY A 7 11.87 18.46 -2.67
C GLY A 7 10.78 18.68 -1.63
N LEU A 8 10.72 17.89 -0.55
CA LEU A 8 9.77 18.14 0.53
C LEU A 8 10.11 19.44 1.28
N THR A 9 9.08 20.20 1.64
CA THR A 9 9.20 21.29 2.61
C THR A 9 9.42 20.73 4.03
N GLY A 10 9.76 21.61 4.99
CA GLY A 10 9.86 21.18 6.38
C GLY A 10 8.51 20.73 6.95
N GLU A 11 7.42 21.37 6.54
CA GLU A 11 6.07 20.99 6.97
C GLU A 11 5.69 19.60 6.44
N GLU A 12 5.99 19.30 5.17
CA GLU A 12 5.72 17.98 4.58
C GLU A 12 6.63 16.87 5.11
N LEU A 13 7.85 17.22 5.56
CA LEU A 13 8.76 16.28 6.20
C LEU A 13 8.32 15.97 7.64
N SER A 14 7.74 16.96 8.33
CA SER A 14 7.31 16.83 9.71
C SER A 14 6.24 15.75 9.88
N GLY A 15 6.38 14.93 10.91
CA GLY A 15 5.46 13.86 11.25
C GLY A 15 5.71 12.53 10.53
N LYS A 16 6.49 12.52 9.43
CA LYS A 16 6.81 11.31 8.67
C LYS A 16 7.51 10.29 9.55
N HIS A 17 6.95 9.08 9.60
CA HIS A 17 7.56 7.96 10.32
C HIS A 17 8.58 7.28 9.42
N VAL A 18 9.83 7.26 9.87
CA VAL A 18 10.94 6.68 9.13
C VAL A 18 11.65 5.61 9.94
N ARG A 19 12.18 4.65 9.19
CA ARG A 19 13.14 3.65 9.64
C ARG A 19 14.49 3.98 9.04
N VAL A 20 15.50 4.06 9.88
CA VAL A 20 16.88 4.37 9.48
C VAL A 20 17.76 3.17 9.78
N VAL A 21 18.47 2.69 8.77
CA VAL A 21 19.59 1.76 8.95
C VAL A 21 20.84 2.61 8.94
N THR A 22 21.62 2.56 10.02
CA THR A 22 22.90 3.25 10.11
C THR A 22 24.01 2.41 9.49
N ARG A 23 25.15 3.04 9.14
CA ARG A 23 26.27 2.33 8.49
C ARG A 23 26.96 1.29 9.36
N ASP A 24 26.82 1.38 10.67
CA ASP A 24 27.24 0.37 11.64
C ASP A 24 26.18 -0.72 11.85
N GLY A 25 25.07 -0.68 11.10
CA GLY A 25 24.02 -1.70 11.09
C GLY A 25 22.96 -1.54 12.18
N ALA A 26 23.00 -0.46 12.97
CA ALA A 26 21.96 -0.19 13.95
C ALA A 26 20.65 0.23 13.26
N LEU A 27 19.53 -0.10 13.93
CA LEU A 27 18.21 0.25 13.46
C LEU A 27 17.59 1.32 14.35
N LEU A 28 17.29 2.46 13.76
CA LEU A 28 16.60 3.56 14.42
C LEU A 28 15.20 3.74 13.83
N GLU A 29 14.26 4.06 14.71
CA GLU A 29 12.85 4.28 14.36
C GLU A 29 12.40 5.57 15.04
N GLY A 30 11.73 6.43 14.29
CA GLY A 30 11.26 7.70 14.82
C GLY A 30 10.45 8.51 13.83
N ARG A 31 9.92 9.62 14.32
CA ARG A 31 9.23 10.60 13.48
C ARG A 31 10.14 11.78 13.18
N LEU A 32 10.06 12.29 11.97
CA LEU A 32 10.77 13.51 11.60
C LEU A 32 10.06 14.74 12.15
N ASP A 33 10.83 15.73 12.55
CA ASP A 33 10.33 17.10 12.76
C ASP A 33 10.53 17.94 11.48
N GLY A 34 9.93 19.14 11.47
CA GLY A 34 10.07 20.04 10.32
C GLY A 34 11.46 20.65 10.12
N ARG A 35 12.42 20.32 10.99
CA ARG A 35 13.83 20.72 10.87
C ARG A 35 14.70 19.58 10.33
N GLY A 36 14.14 18.38 10.14
CA GLY A 36 14.90 17.21 9.67
C GLY A 36 15.57 16.41 10.81
N GLN A 37 15.15 16.63 12.05
CA GLN A 37 15.53 15.78 13.17
C GLN A 37 14.62 14.57 13.28
N LEU A 38 15.20 13.41 13.55
CA LEU A 38 14.50 12.19 13.91
C LEU A 38 14.28 12.16 15.42
N VAL A 39 13.03 12.25 15.85
CA VAL A 39 12.61 12.01 17.23
C VAL A 39 12.38 10.51 17.43
N LEU A 40 13.22 9.87 18.22
CA LEU A 40 13.23 8.42 18.41
C LEU A 40 12.04 7.96 19.26
N THR A 41 11.26 7.00 18.75
CA THR A 41 10.02 6.52 19.38
C THR A 41 10.26 5.90 20.76
N LYS A 42 11.42 5.26 20.98
CA LYS A 42 11.72 4.53 22.23
C LYS A 42 12.42 5.36 23.31
N ALA A 43 13.11 6.43 22.93
CA ALA A 43 14.00 7.17 23.84
C ALA A 43 13.57 8.63 24.07
N GLY A 44 12.70 9.19 23.21
CA GLY A 44 12.37 10.62 23.23
C GLY A 44 13.56 11.53 22.86
N GLU A 45 14.70 10.93 22.53
CA GLU A 45 15.88 11.63 22.03
C GLU A 45 15.68 12.05 20.57
N SER A 46 16.22 13.21 20.22
CA SER A 46 16.18 13.73 18.85
C SER A 46 17.58 13.72 18.25
N LEU A 47 17.70 13.25 17.01
CA LEU A 47 18.95 13.22 16.27
C LEU A 47 18.80 13.90 14.92
N TRP A 48 19.77 14.73 14.53
CA TRP A 48 19.79 15.31 13.19
C TRP A 48 19.97 14.22 12.13
N LEU A 49 18.91 13.93 11.37
CA LEU A 49 18.95 12.94 10.29
C LEU A 49 19.24 13.62 8.95
N PHE A 50 18.72 14.83 8.76
CA PHE A 50 18.89 15.61 7.55
C PHE A 50 19.58 16.94 7.80
N ASP A 51 20.39 17.36 6.84
CA ASP A 51 20.85 18.74 6.70
C ASP A 51 20.07 19.42 5.56
N ARG A 52 19.77 20.71 5.73
CA ARG A 52 19.13 21.53 4.70
C ARG A 52 20.18 22.29 3.92
N SER A 53 20.18 22.13 2.60
CA SER A 53 21.05 22.87 1.68
C SER A 53 20.23 23.51 0.57
N ASP A 54 20.83 24.39 -0.24
CA ASP A 54 20.15 25.09 -1.34
C ASP A 54 19.49 24.16 -2.38
N GLY A 55 19.84 22.87 -2.37
CA GLY A 55 19.23 21.82 -3.21
C GLY A 55 18.22 20.91 -2.51
N GLY A 56 17.81 21.21 -1.26
CA GLY A 56 16.87 20.39 -0.48
C GLY A 56 17.50 19.63 0.69
N TRP A 57 16.79 18.61 1.16
CA TRP A 57 17.21 17.74 2.26
C TRP A 57 18.30 16.77 1.82
N ARG A 58 19.33 16.61 2.65
CA ARG A 58 20.36 15.58 2.47
C ARG A 58 20.49 14.76 3.74
N SER A 59 20.40 13.43 3.61
CA SER A 59 20.62 12.53 4.74
C SER A 59 22.07 12.63 5.21
N ARG A 60 22.27 12.56 6.52
CA ARG A 60 23.60 12.60 7.11
C ARG A 60 24.37 11.31 6.84
N SER A 61 25.69 11.43 6.80
CA SER A 61 26.61 10.37 6.39
C SER A 61 26.57 9.10 7.26
N PHE A 62 26.06 9.17 8.49
CA PHE A 62 25.92 8.00 9.36
C PHE A 62 24.75 7.10 8.91
N ALA A 63 23.75 7.64 8.23
CA ALA A 63 22.63 6.87 7.70
C ALA A 63 23.08 6.11 6.44
N GLN A 64 22.83 4.82 6.42
CA GLN A 64 23.00 3.97 5.24
C GLN A 64 21.74 3.99 4.37
N SER A 65 20.55 3.94 5.00
CA SER A 65 19.27 4.10 4.32
C SER A 65 18.25 4.78 5.22
N VAL A 66 17.33 5.52 4.60
CA VAL A 66 16.19 6.16 5.28
C VAL A 66 14.93 5.83 4.49
N SER A 67 14.09 4.98 5.06
CA SER A 67 12.86 4.53 4.42
C SER A 67 11.65 5.03 5.21
N LEU A 68 10.59 5.44 4.52
CA LEU A 68 9.28 5.61 5.15
C LEU A 68 8.81 4.25 5.69
N VAL A 69 8.29 4.24 6.92
CA VAL A 69 7.62 3.04 7.46
C VAL A 69 6.27 2.85 6.75
N TRP A 70 5.54 3.94 6.55
CA TRP A 70 4.37 4.05 5.67
C TRP A 70 4.25 5.47 5.15
N ASP A 71 3.47 5.64 4.08
CA ASP A 71 3.12 6.96 3.53
C ASP A 71 1.69 7.32 3.90
N GLU A 72 1.49 8.44 4.60
CA GLU A 72 0.16 8.96 4.96
C GLU A 72 -0.70 9.33 3.73
N ARG A 73 -0.13 9.42 2.52
CA ARG A 73 -0.89 9.54 1.27
C ARG A 73 -1.62 8.25 0.93
N ASP A 74 -1.01 7.11 1.23
CA ASP A 74 -1.51 5.78 0.88
C ASP A 74 -2.19 5.08 2.06
N TRP A 75 -2.00 5.58 3.29
CA TRP A 75 -2.45 4.94 4.51
C TRP A 75 -3.18 5.92 5.44
N GLU A 76 -4.21 5.43 6.10
CA GLU A 76 -4.90 6.09 7.20
C GLU A 76 -4.64 5.31 8.50
N GLN A 77 -4.47 6.04 9.59
CA GLN A 77 -4.32 5.42 10.92
C GLN A 77 -5.70 5.11 11.49
N ILE A 78 -5.90 3.88 11.96
CA ILE A 78 -7.17 3.40 12.52
C ILE A 78 -6.99 3.00 13.99
N SER A 79 -8.10 2.88 14.73
CA SER A 79 -8.07 2.30 16.07
C SER A 79 -7.71 0.81 16.00
N LEU A 80 -7.02 0.30 17.03
CA LEU A 80 -6.78 -1.14 17.16
C LEU A 80 -8.09 -1.94 17.29
N ASP A 81 -9.16 -1.29 17.74
CA ASP A 81 -10.49 -1.89 17.84
C ASP A 81 -11.18 -2.07 16.48
N ASP A 82 -10.75 -1.32 15.47
CA ASP A 82 -11.32 -1.33 14.11
C ASP A 82 -10.51 -2.19 13.12
N VAL A 83 -9.42 -2.81 13.60
CA VAL A 83 -8.55 -3.67 12.79
C VAL A 83 -9.31 -4.90 12.31
N ARG A 84 -9.15 -5.22 11.02
CA ARG A 84 -9.68 -6.42 10.37
C ARG A 84 -8.60 -7.08 9.49
N PRO A 85 -8.82 -8.33 9.03
CA PRO A 85 -7.94 -8.95 8.04
C PRO A 85 -7.71 -8.05 6.82
N GLY A 86 -6.45 -7.99 6.34
CA GLY A 86 -6.00 -7.12 5.25
C GLY A 86 -5.52 -5.72 5.69
N ASP A 87 -5.81 -5.29 6.93
CA ASP A 87 -5.15 -4.09 7.50
C ASP A 87 -3.69 -4.39 7.83
N SER A 88 -2.91 -3.34 8.14
CA SER A 88 -1.50 -3.46 8.52
C SER A 88 -1.23 -2.94 9.92
N LEU A 89 -0.40 -3.64 10.67
CA LEU A 89 0.10 -3.21 11.97
C LEU A 89 1.55 -2.77 11.84
N VAL A 90 1.90 -1.68 12.52
CA VAL A 90 3.29 -1.28 12.67
C VAL A 90 3.81 -1.83 13.98
N VAL A 91 4.79 -2.73 13.88
CA VAL A 91 5.49 -3.31 15.04
C VAL A 91 6.97 -3.06 14.87
N SER A 92 7.57 -2.28 15.78
CA SER A 92 8.99 -1.90 15.74
C SER A 92 9.44 -1.41 14.34
N GLY A 93 8.67 -0.48 13.76
CA GLY A 93 9.03 0.18 12.50
C GLY A 93 8.92 -0.71 11.27
N ALA A 94 8.22 -1.83 11.36
CA ALA A 94 7.90 -2.71 10.23
C ALA A 94 6.39 -2.91 10.11
N LEU A 95 5.91 -2.93 8.87
CA LEU A 95 4.53 -3.25 8.53
C LEU A 95 4.33 -4.76 8.50
N TYR A 96 3.28 -5.20 9.16
CA TYR A 96 2.80 -6.58 9.13
C TYR A 96 1.33 -6.59 8.76
N GLU A 97 0.99 -7.27 7.67
CA GLU A 97 -0.40 -7.44 7.26
C GLU A 97 -1.11 -8.40 8.22
N VAL A 98 -2.35 -8.08 8.59
CA VAL A 98 -3.18 -8.90 9.48
C VAL A 98 -3.88 -9.97 8.66
N ALA A 99 -3.64 -11.24 9.00
CA ALA A 99 -4.36 -12.38 8.45
C ALA A 99 -5.64 -12.67 9.24
N THR A 100 -5.56 -12.65 10.57
CA THR A 100 -6.70 -12.96 11.44
C THR A 100 -6.67 -12.10 12.70
N VAL A 101 -7.84 -11.66 13.14
CA VAL A 101 -8.04 -10.98 14.43
C VAL A 101 -8.68 -11.97 15.40
N GLY A 102 -8.11 -12.10 16.59
CA GLY A 102 -8.67 -12.92 17.66
C GLY A 102 -8.65 -12.16 18.99
N ASP A 103 -9.61 -12.48 19.85
CA ASP A 103 -9.64 -11.98 21.21
C ASP A 103 -8.87 -12.94 22.12
N GLY A 104 -7.87 -12.41 22.84
CA GLY A 104 -7.21 -13.14 23.93
C GLY A 104 -7.81 -12.74 25.28
N ASP A 105 -7.58 -13.57 26.31
CA ASP A 105 -8.13 -13.38 27.67
C ASP A 105 -7.85 -12.01 28.31
N ALA A 106 -6.81 -11.29 27.85
CA ALA A 106 -6.40 -9.98 28.40
C ALA A 106 -6.19 -8.88 27.34
N SER A 107 -5.86 -9.24 26.10
CA SER A 107 -5.58 -8.28 25.02
C SER A 107 -5.91 -8.90 23.66
N ARG A 108 -6.28 -8.06 22.68
CA ARG A 108 -6.43 -8.48 21.28
C ARG A 108 -5.13 -9.06 20.73
N ARG A 109 -5.30 -10.08 19.88
CA ARG A 109 -4.23 -10.82 19.22
C ARG A 109 -4.44 -10.78 17.71
N PHE A 110 -3.37 -10.58 17.00
CA PHE A 110 -3.36 -10.48 15.54
C PHE A 110 -2.41 -11.52 14.99
N LEU A 111 -2.92 -12.44 14.17
CA LEU A 111 -2.07 -13.30 13.35
C LEU A 111 -1.68 -12.52 12.12
N VAL A 112 -0.39 -12.46 11.79
CA VAL A 112 0.11 -11.68 10.65
C VAL A 112 0.40 -12.58 9.44
N ALA A 113 0.17 -12.07 8.23
CA ALA A 113 0.42 -12.82 7.00
C ALA A 113 1.92 -13.10 6.81
N GLY A 114 2.25 -14.27 6.24
CA GLY A 114 3.63 -14.67 5.97
C GLY A 114 4.40 -15.27 7.15
N GLY A 115 3.77 -15.50 8.31
CA GLY A 115 4.36 -16.27 9.40
C GLY A 115 3.35 -16.71 10.47
N ASP A 116 3.72 -17.70 11.29
CA ASP A 116 2.92 -18.14 12.46
C ASP A 116 3.08 -17.20 13.67
N ALA A 117 3.35 -15.91 13.42
CA ALA A 117 3.63 -14.94 14.47
C ALA A 117 2.33 -14.30 14.96
N VAL A 118 2.14 -14.31 16.28
CA VAL A 118 1.05 -13.62 16.94
C VAL A 118 1.57 -12.31 17.52
N VAL A 119 0.99 -11.21 17.05
CA VAL A 119 1.21 -9.86 17.58
C VAL A 119 0.14 -9.57 18.63
N ILE A 120 0.56 -9.14 19.82
CA ILE A 120 -0.36 -8.65 20.85
C ILE A 120 -0.49 -7.12 20.74
N ALA A 121 -1.67 -6.59 21.08
CA ALA A 121 -1.99 -5.17 20.96
C ALA A 121 -0.90 -4.23 21.55
N ASP A 122 -0.32 -4.57 22.70
CA ASP A 122 0.68 -3.75 23.40
C ASP A 122 2.00 -3.59 22.62
N MET A 123 2.25 -4.43 21.61
CA MET A 123 3.43 -4.32 20.75
C MET A 123 3.20 -3.41 19.54
N VAL A 124 1.95 -2.99 19.30
CA VAL A 124 1.57 -2.24 18.10
C VAL A 124 1.76 -0.75 18.33
N SER A 125 2.62 -0.13 17.52
CA SER A 125 2.81 1.33 17.52
C SER A 125 1.61 2.04 16.90
N CYS A 126 1.05 1.49 15.83
CA CYS A 126 -0.20 1.94 15.22
C CYS A 126 -0.79 0.86 14.29
N ALA A 127 -2.09 0.95 14.05
CA ALA A 127 -2.78 0.22 13.00
C ALA A 127 -3.08 1.14 11.82
N LEU A 128 -2.97 0.57 10.62
CA LEU A 128 -3.09 1.30 9.37
C LEU A 128 -4.04 0.55 8.43
N ARG A 129 -4.93 1.30 7.81
CA ARG A 129 -5.71 0.85 6.67
C ARG A 129 -5.21 1.57 5.43
N ARG A 130 -5.09 0.85 4.32
CA ARG A 130 -4.68 1.48 3.07
C ARG A 130 -5.83 2.37 2.61
N LYS A 131 -5.55 3.65 2.36
CA LYS A 131 -6.49 4.58 1.73
C LYS A 131 -6.87 3.98 0.39
N GLN A 132 -8.13 3.63 0.26
CA GLN A 132 -8.66 3.00 -0.93
C GLN A 132 -8.44 3.92 -2.13
N GLN A 133 -7.60 3.50 -3.07
CA GLN A 133 -7.72 3.96 -4.45
C GLN A 133 -8.66 3.01 -5.14
N VAL A 134 -9.94 3.00 -4.76
CA VAL A 134 -10.96 2.44 -5.64
C VAL A 134 -10.93 3.35 -6.87
N PRO A 135 -10.64 2.80 -8.06
CA PRO A 135 -10.57 3.63 -9.24
C PRO A 135 -11.88 4.39 -9.46
N GLU A 136 -11.79 5.72 -9.60
CA GLU A 136 -12.96 6.60 -9.79
C GLU A 136 -13.40 6.65 -11.26
N GLU A 137 -12.50 6.29 -12.17
CA GLU A 137 -12.74 6.36 -13.62
C GLU A 137 -13.25 5.02 -14.19
N PRO A 138 -14.29 5.02 -15.03
CA PRO A 138 -14.71 3.81 -15.74
C PRO A 138 -13.54 3.21 -16.53
N GLY A 139 -13.34 1.89 -16.42
CA GLY A 139 -12.17 1.26 -17.01
C GLY A 139 -12.08 -0.23 -16.76
N TYR A 140 -10.97 -0.80 -17.20
CA TYR A 140 -10.61 -2.18 -16.91
C TYR A 140 -9.51 -2.19 -15.88
N TYR A 141 -9.61 -3.08 -14.91
CA TYR A 141 -8.71 -3.17 -13.78
C TYR A 141 -8.35 -4.61 -13.52
N ARG A 142 -7.14 -4.85 -13.02
CA ARG A 142 -6.70 -6.17 -12.58
C ARG A 142 -6.58 -6.18 -11.07
N ASP A 143 -7.15 -7.18 -10.42
CA ASP A 143 -7.03 -7.35 -8.97
C ASP A 143 -5.70 -8.01 -8.57
N ASN A 144 -5.55 -8.27 -7.26
CA ASN A 144 -4.37 -8.91 -6.68
C ASN A 144 -4.15 -10.37 -7.15
N ASP A 145 -5.23 -11.08 -7.50
CA ASP A 145 -5.19 -12.45 -8.02
C ASP A 145 -4.96 -12.50 -9.54
N GLY A 146 -4.92 -11.35 -10.19
CA GLY A 146 -4.71 -11.21 -11.62
C GLY A 146 -5.99 -11.29 -12.45
N GLU A 147 -7.16 -11.35 -11.82
CA GLU A 147 -8.45 -11.37 -12.50
C GLU A 147 -8.80 -10.00 -13.08
N LEU A 148 -9.43 -10.01 -14.26
CA LEU A 148 -9.79 -8.80 -14.97
C LEU A 148 -11.21 -8.37 -14.60
N TRP A 149 -11.32 -7.14 -14.11
CA TRP A 149 -12.56 -6.48 -13.74
C TRP A 149 -12.85 -5.32 -14.68
N LYS A 150 -14.12 -5.05 -14.89
CA LYS A 150 -14.62 -3.86 -15.59
C LYS A 150 -15.42 -3.01 -14.61
N MET A 151 -14.99 -1.76 -14.44
CA MET A 151 -15.74 -0.76 -13.72
C MET A 151 -16.55 0.09 -14.69
N ARG A 152 -17.80 0.33 -14.35
CA ARG A 152 -18.67 1.31 -15.03
C ARG A 152 -19.45 2.11 -14.01
N LEU A 153 -19.85 3.32 -14.37
CA LEU A 153 -20.77 4.11 -13.56
C LEU A 153 -22.22 3.81 -13.99
N TYR A 154 -23.06 3.41 -13.04
CA TYR A 154 -24.50 3.26 -13.22
C TYR A 154 -25.21 4.23 -12.27
N TYR A 155 -25.91 5.23 -12.81
CA TYR A 155 -26.47 6.36 -12.05
C TYR A 155 -25.46 7.05 -11.12
N GLY A 156 -24.21 7.19 -11.57
CA GLY A 156 -23.13 7.82 -10.77
C GLY A 156 -22.51 6.92 -9.71
N MET A 157 -22.98 5.68 -9.57
CA MET A 157 -22.42 4.69 -8.64
C MET A 157 -21.49 3.73 -9.39
N PRO A 158 -20.32 3.37 -8.84
CA PRO A 158 -19.43 2.38 -9.45
C PRO A 158 -20.07 0.99 -9.40
N VAL A 159 -20.05 0.29 -10.54
CA VAL A 159 -20.49 -1.10 -10.70
C VAL A 159 -19.33 -1.89 -11.28
N TRP A 160 -18.96 -2.95 -10.57
CA TRP A 160 -17.84 -3.82 -10.91
C TRP A 160 -18.35 -5.13 -11.50
N GLN A 161 -17.74 -5.56 -12.60
CA GLN A 161 -18.10 -6.79 -13.32
C GLN A 161 -16.84 -7.59 -13.66
N PRO A 162 -16.74 -8.87 -13.27
CA PRO A 162 -15.63 -9.74 -13.68
C PRO A 162 -15.74 -10.05 -15.18
N MET A 163 -14.61 -10.02 -15.90
CA MET A 163 -14.56 -10.26 -17.35
C MET A 163 -14.41 -11.74 -17.72
N LEU A 164 -13.90 -12.56 -16.80
CA LEU A 164 -13.73 -14.01 -16.96
C LEU A 164 -14.67 -14.75 -16.00
N VAL A 165 -15.96 -14.76 -16.30
CA VAL A 165 -16.86 -15.76 -15.73
C VAL A 165 -17.40 -16.59 -16.89
N THR A 166 -17.06 -17.89 -16.86
CA THR A 166 -17.76 -18.92 -17.64
C THR A 166 -19.26 -18.68 -17.53
N ILE A 167 -19.89 -18.48 -18.69
CA ILE A 167 -21.32 -18.28 -18.93
C ILE A 167 -22.20 -18.72 -17.74
N GLY A 168 -22.71 -17.76 -16.94
CA GLY A 168 -23.75 -18.07 -15.95
C GLY A 168 -23.93 -17.11 -14.78
N GLU A 169 -22.86 -16.50 -14.25
CA GLU A 169 -22.95 -15.72 -13.00
C GLU A 169 -22.52 -14.26 -13.20
N VAL A 170 -23.49 -13.36 -13.19
CA VAL A 170 -23.23 -11.92 -13.05
C VAL A 170 -23.12 -11.64 -11.55
N CYS A 171 -21.90 -11.59 -11.04
CA CYS A 171 -21.67 -11.10 -9.68
C CYS A 171 -21.81 -9.58 -9.68
N HIS A 172 -22.91 -9.09 -9.10
CA HIS A 172 -23.09 -7.68 -8.79
C HIS A 172 -22.45 -7.41 -7.42
N MET A 173 -21.16 -7.05 -7.40
CA MET A 173 -20.56 -6.56 -6.16
C MET A 173 -21.06 -5.13 -5.95
N ASN A 174 -22.03 -5.00 -5.06
CA ASN A 174 -22.66 -3.72 -4.72
C ASN A 174 -22.18 -3.19 -3.35
N SER A 175 -21.27 -3.90 -2.67
CA SER A 175 -20.75 -3.50 -1.37
C SER A 175 -19.26 -3.18 -1.43
N GLU A 176 -18.87 -2.08 -0.81
CA GLU A 176 -17.46 -1.73 -0.59
C GLU A 176 -16.71 -2.84 0.15
N ASP A 177 -17.42 -3.62 0.98
CA ASP A 177 -16.85 -4.71 1.75
C ASP A 177 -16.32 -5.88 0.90
N GLU A 178 -16.98 -6.20 -0.21
CA GLU A 178 -16.51 -7.23 -1.15
C GLU A 178 -15.32 -6.75 -1.98
N MET A 179 -15.27 -5.46 -2.29
CA MET A 179 -14.18 -4.83 -3.04
C MET A 179 -12.83 -4.87 -2.31
N TYR A 180 -12.82 -4.90 -0.97
CA TYR A 180 -11.55 -4.96 -0.21
C TYR A 180 -10.72 -6.21 -0.52
N ARG A 181 -11.36 -7.32 -0.91
CA ARG A 181 -10.64 -8.56 -1.26
C ARG A 181 -9.90 -8.46 -2.60
N LEU A 182 -10.29 -7.52 -3.45
CA LEU A 182 -9.80 -7.37 -4.83
C LEU A 182 -8.73 -6.28 -4.96
N LEU A 183 -8.47 -5.52 -3.90
CA LEU A 183 -7.46 -4.47 -3.93
C LEU A 183 -6.05 -5.06 -3.77
N PRO A 184 -5.02 -4.46 -4.42
CA PRO A 184 -5.09 -3.28 -5.28
C PRO A 184 -5.67 -3.58 -6.66
N LEU A 185 -6.44 -2.62 -7.21
CA LEU A 185 -6.98 -2.67 -8.58
C LEU A 185 -6.12 -1.83 -9.52
N ILE A 186 -5.37 -2.50 -10.41
CA ILE A 186 -4.40 -1.86 -11.31
C ILE A 186 -5.08 -1.57 -12.66
N PRO A 187 -5.05 -0.32 -13.18
CA PRO A 187 -5.62 0.01 -14.48
C PRO A 187 -4.98 -0.83 -15.61
N VAL A 188 -5.83 -1.36 -16.49
CA VAL A 188 -5.42 -2.12 -17.68
C VAL A 188 -5.72 -1.29 -18.91
N HIS A 189 -4.66 -0.89 -19.61
CA HIS A 189 -4.77 -0.34 -20.95
C HIS A 189 -4.53 -1.47 -21.96
N PHE A 190 -5.51 -1.73 -22.81
CA PHE A 190 -5.29 -2.60 -23.96
C PHE A 190 -4.50 -1.80 -25.00
N GLU A 191 -3.25 -2.18 -25.26
CA GLU A 191 -2.56 -1.68 -26.45
C GLU A 191 -3.35 -2.12 -27.69
N ASP A 192 -3.54 -1.21 -28.65
CA ASP A 192 -4.11 -1.53 -29.95
C ASP A 192 -3.32 -2.72 -30.51
N GLY A 193 -3.99 -3.88 -30.58
CA GLY A 193 -3.37 -5.12 -31.04
C GLY A 193 -2.70 -4.93 -32.41
N PRO A 194 -1.66 -5.72 -32.72
CA PRO A 194 -0.86 -5.52 -33.92
C PRO A 194 -1.77 -5.45 -35.15
N ALA A 195 -1.58 -4.41 -35.96
CA ALA A 195 -2.24 -4.24 -37.25
C ALA A 195 -2.23 -5.59 -37.99
N LYS A 196 -3.42 -6.06 -38.38
CA LYS A 196 -3.64 -7.34 -39.09
C LYS A 196 -2.51 -7.61 -40.08
N THR A 197 -1.59 -8.49 -39.70
CA THR A 197 -0.57 -8.98 -40.61
C THR A 197 -1.22 -9.98 -41.55
N SER A 198 -1.19 -9.62 -42.83
CA SER A 198 -1.12 -10.51 -43.99
C SER A 198 -2.19 -11.61 -44.08
N ASP A 199 -3.22 -11.35 -44.89
CA ASP A 199 -3.93 -12.42 -45.59
C ASP A 199 -2.92 -13.19 -46.46
N ASN A 200 -2.62 -14.42 -46.03
CA ASN A 200 -2.15 -15.44 -46.94
C ASN A 200 -2.64 -16.80 -46.46
N SER A 201 -3.81 -17.22 -46.94
CA SER A 201 -4.15 -18.64 -47.02
C SER A 201 -4.96 -18.93 -48.28
N ASN A 202 -4.24 -19.53 -49.20
CA ASN A 202 -4.69 -20.33 -50.33
C ASN A 202 -5.78 -21.36 -49.97
N ALA A 203 -6.52 -21.74 -51.03
CA ALA A 203 -7.02 -23.08 -51.35
C ALA A 203 -8.53 -23.40 -51.20
N LYS A 204 -9.15 -23.51 -52.39
CA LYS A 204 -9.98 -24.62 -52.94
C LYS A 204 -11.29 -25.04 -52.26
N GLU A 205 -12.37 -24.96 -53.05
CA GLU A 205 -13.27 -26.03 -53.56
C GLU A 205 -14.39 -25.28 -54.32
N GLY A 206 -15.01 -25.67 -55.43
CA GLY A 206 -15.25 -26.94 -56.09
C GLY A 206 -16.53 -26.72 -56.92
N LYS A 207 -16.50 -27.00 -58.22
CA LYS A 207 -17.69 -27.29 -59.04
C LYS A 207 -17.27 -28.05 -60.29
#